data_AF-A0A5D4MBP1-F1
#
_entry.id   AF-A0A5D4MBP1-F1
#
_cell.length_a   1.000
_cell.length_b   1.000
_cell.length_c   1.000
_cell.angle_alpha   90.00
_cell.angle_beta   90.00
_cell.angle_gamma   90.00
#
_symmetry.space_group_name_H-M   'P 1'
#
loop_
_entity.id
_entity.type
_entity.pdbx_description
1 polymer ?
#
loop_
_entity_poly.entity_id
_entity_poly.type
_entity_poly.pdbx_seq_one_letter_code
_entity_poly.pdbx_strand_id
1 'polypeptide(L)'
;MVKRIITLSACIPEIGKLVNLGGKMKIQTDKGCIVMSSLENENKRLTELHSLSILDTKPEENFDRITRHVARIFDVPICLISLISEDRQWFKSCVGTTLNETEREAAFCQYVVAEQRTVVVEDTLEDPRFCQNRLVSEMGIRFYAGARLLTKEGNILGTLCIIDTKPRELSSKELVILEELASWVISEIELRQEMNKRQEQREAIEKQIEWAGRLQAQLLPVDFESQHALFKSLYIPSEVVSGDFYHYKWVGKDKLFGYIVDVMGHGIPTALQTSAIRVLFSQALETENSLGDLMSKVNEFGLLFMPEKIYFTSFGFMFDFTKQTLKYSSAGINHFYHKVSGSAPVHHKVPGAMMGMFPDLSYKERQLTFKKGDVFIFCTDGFSDVVQERPVWDGNESNLIQLFRASQNTFHQLSVKDDTTALFIEIR
;
A
#
# COMPACT_ATOMS: atom_id res chain seq x y z
N MET A 1 1.43 7.31 33.79
CA MET A 1 -0.05 7.16 33.80
C MET A 1 -0.53 6.36 35.03
N VAL A 2 0.07 6.60 36.21
CA VAL A 2 -0.16 5.87 37.48
C VAL A 2 -1.02 6.70 38.46
N LYS A 3 -1.57 7.85 38.01
CA LYS A 3 -2.31 8.82 38.85
C LYS A 3 -3.82 8.91 38.55
N ARG A 4 -4.38 8.06 37.69
CA ARG A 4 -5.82 8.11 37.33
C ARG A 4 -6.70 6.95 37.82
N ILE A 5 -6.13 5.93 38.48
CA ILE A 5 -6.89 4.74 38.95
C ILE A 5 -7.18 4.76 40.46
N ILE A 6 -6.53 5.64 41.23
CA ILE A 6 -7.03 5.99 42.58
C ILE A 6 -8.43 6.65 42.49
N THR A 7 -8.84 7.10 41.30
CA THR A 7 -10.14 7.72 41.02
C THR A 7 -11.29 6.74 40.74
N LEU A 8 -11.08 5.42 40.68
CA LEU A 8 -12.22 4.47 40.70
C LEU A 8 -12.78 4.24 42.11
N SER A 9 -12.04 4.66 43.14
CA SER A 9 -12.60 4.89 44.48
C SER A 9 -13.40 6.20 44.58
N ALA A 10 -13.40 7.05 43.55
CA ALA A 10 -13.99 8.40 43.60
C ALA A 10 -15.06 8.67 42.52
N CYS A 11 -15.33 7.73 41.60
CA CYS A 11 -16.40 7.86 40.59
C CYS A 11 -17.68 7.04 40.92
N ILE A 12 -17.74 6.36 42.07
CA ILE A 12 -18.94 5.72 42.59
C ILE A 12 -19.10 6.21 44.04
N PRO A 13 -20.03 7.13 44.35
CA PRO A 13 -20.21 7.63 45.72
C PRO A 13 -20.78 6.59 46.71
N GLU A 14 -21.12 5.39 46.24
CA GLU A 14 -21.78 4.32 47.01
C GLU A 14 -20.99 3.01 46.86
N ILE A 15 -19.84 2.90 47.55
CA ILE A 15 -19.05 1.66 47.54
C ILE A 15 -19.62 0.69 48.57
N GLY A 16 -20.31 -0.35 48.07
CA GLY A 16 -20.53 -1.60 48.79
C GLY A 16 -19.23 -2.38 49.01
N LYS A 17 -19.23 -3.29 49.99
CA LYS A 17 -18.03 -4.00 50.49
C LYS A 17 -17.26 -4.75 49.38
N LEU A 18 -15.97 -4.44 49.23
CA LEU A 18 -15.00 -5.27 48.50
C LEU A 18 -14.79 -6.59 49.25
N VAL A 19 -15.08 -7.72 48.60
CA VAL A 19 -14.81 -9.05 49.17
C VAL A 19 -13.86 -9.79 48.23
N ASN A 20 -12.65 -10.09 48.72
CA ASN A 20 -11.67 -10.93 48.03
C ASN A 20 -11.96 -12.40 48.38
N LEU A 21 -12.34 -13.19 47.38
CA LEU A 21 -12.51 -14.63 47.49
C LEU A 21 -11.63 -15.31 46.45
N GLY A 22 -10.43 -15.73 46.84
CA GLY A 22 -9.57 -16.61 46.04
C GLY A 22 -9.12 -16.01 44.70
N GLY A 23 -8.68 -14.74 44.67
CA GLY A 23 -8.13 -14.11 43.47
C GLY A 23 -9.16 -13.52 42.49
N LYS A 24 -10.45 -13.57 42.85
CA LYS A 24 -11.54 -12.88 42.15
C LYS A 24 -12.01 -11.69 42.99
N MET A 25 -12.19 -10.52 42.35
CA MET A 25 -12.77 -9.35 43.00
C MET A 25 -14.27 -9.29 42.69
N LYS A 26 -15.11 -9.27 43.73
CA LYS A 26 -16.52 -8.90 43.59
C LYS A 26 -16.71 -7.48 44.10
N ILE A 27 -17.28 -6.62 43.26
CA ILE A 27 -17.71 -5.28 43.65
C ILE A 27 -19.23 -5.29 43.67
N GLN A 28 -19.80 -5.16 44.86
CA GLN A 28 -21.23 -4.98 45.05
C GLN A 28 -21.53 -3.48 44.91
N THR A 29 -22.32 -3.10 43.90
CA THR A 29 -22.83 -1.74 43.71
C THR A 29 -24.33 -1.71 43.98
N ASP A 30 -24.90 -0.53 44.18
CA ASP A 30 -26.35 -0.35 44.38
C ASP A 30 -27.19 -0.75 43.14
N LYS A 31 -26.52 -1.07 42.01
CA LYS A 31 -27.12 -1.48 40.74
C LYS A 31 -26.80 -2.92 40.32
N GLY A 32 -26.01 -3.68 41.09
CA GLY A 32 -25.64 -5.06 40.75
C GLY A 32 -24.30 -5.53 41.31
N CYS A 33 -23.79 -6.67 40.80
CA CYS A 33 -22.51 -7.25 41.21
C CYS A 33 -21.57 -7.34 40.01
N ILE A 34 -20.44 -6.61 40.05
CA ILE A 34 -19.37 -6.77 39.05
C ILE A 34 -18.41 -7.83 39.55
N VAL A 35 -18.16 -8.86 38.73
CA VAL A 35 -17.16 -9.89 39.01
C VAL A 35 -15.96 -9.62 38.10
N MET A 36 -14.79 -9.39 38.68
CA MET A 36 -13.55 -9.17 37.93
C MET A 36 -12.52 -10.27 38.23
N SER A 37 -11.75 -10.61 37.20
CA SER A 37 -10.47 -11.30 37.37
C SER A 37 -9.44 -10.38 38.06
N SER A 38 -8.21 -10.84 38.27
CA SER A 38 -7.15 -9.98 38.79
C SER A 38 -6.96 -8.75 37.89
N LEU A 39 -6.61 -7.59 38.47
CA LEU A 39 -6.40 -6.34 37.74
C LEU A 39 -5.39 -6.47 36.59
N GLU A 40 -4.36 -7.31 36.78
CA GLU A 40 -3.36 -7.59 35.76
C GLU A 40 -3.94 -8.34 34.56
N ASN A 41 -4.76 -9.37 34.79
CA ASN A 41 -5.40 -10.13 33.72
C ASN A 41 -6.39 -9.27 32.95
N GLU A 42 -7.13 -8.42 33.65
CA GLU A 42 -8.06 -7.48 33.02
C GLU A 42 -7.34 -6.49 32.11
N ASN A 43 -6.22 -5.91 32.56
CA ASN A 43 -5.43 -4.98 31.74
C ASN A 43 -4.86 -5.66 30.49
N LYS A 44 -4.38 -6.91 30.60
CA LYS A 44 -3.90 -7.68 29.44
C LYS A 44 -5.02 -7.90 28.42
N ARG A 45 -6.18 -8.38 28.88
CA ARG A 45 -7.36 -8.61 28.06
C ARG A 45 -7.85 -7.35 27.35
N LEU A 46 -7.92 -6.22 28.05
CA LEU A 46 -8.34 -4.94 27.46
C LEU A 46 -7.32 -4.42 26.44
N THR A 47 -6.01 -4.52 26.76
CA THR A 47 -4.94 -4.15 25.82
C THR A 47 -5.07 -4.93 24.51
N GLU A 48 -5.33 -6.23 24.61
CA GLU A 48 -5.56 -7.09 23.45
C GLU A 48 -6.84 -6.69 22.70
N LEU A 49 -7.96 -6.51 23.38
CA LEU A 49 -9.22 -6.09 22.77
C LEU A 49 -9.07 -4.79 21.95
N HIS A 50 -8.36 -3.79 22.49
CA HIS A 50 -8.09 -2.54 21.78
C HIS A 50 -7.15 -2.74 20.58
N SER A 51 -6.17 -3.64 20.69
CA SER A 51 -5.24 -3.93 19.58
C SER A 51 -5.93 -4.53 18.35
N LEU A 52 -7.10 -5.15 18.54
CA LEU A 52 -7.90 -5.74 17.46
C LEU A 52 -8.68 -4.70 16.64
N SER A 53 -8.81 -3.46 17.14
CA SER A 53 -9.56 -2.37 16.48
C SER A 53 -10.93 -2.83 15.98
N ILE A 54 -11.64 -3.57 16.85
CA ILE A 54 -12.93 -4.20 16.55
C ILE A 54 -14.12 -3.48 17.20
N LEU A 55 -13.90 -2.82 18.34
CA LEU A 55 -14.93 -2.02 19.01
C LEU A 55 -15.36 -0.84 18.13
N ASP A 56 -16.64 -0.46 18.22
CA ASP A 56 -17.25 0.67 17.51
C ASP A 56 -17.11 0.64 15.98
N THR A 57 -16.83 -0.54 15.43
CA THR A 57 -16.77 -0.75 13.99
C THR A 57 -18.17 -0.90 13.41
N LYS A 58 -18.29 -0.64 12.11
CA LYS A 58 -19.55 -0.87 11.39
C LYS A 58 -19.95 -2.36 11.46
N PRO A 59 -21.25 -2.67 11.26
CA PRO A 59 -21.69 -4.04 11.04
C PRO A 59 -20.90 -4.69 9.91
N GLU A 60 -20.55 -5.96 10.09
CA GLU A 60 -19.72 -6.74 9.17
C GLU A 60 -20.42 -8.08 8.92
N GLU A 61 -20.78 -8.34 7.67
CA GLU A 61 -21.61 -9.47 7.26
C GLU A 61 -21.03 -10.84 7.64
N ASN A 62 -19.70 -10.96 7.76
CA ASN A 62 -19.07 -12.19 8.22
C ASN A 62 -19.50 -12.57 9.65
N PHE A 63 -19.63 -11.59 10.56
CA PHE A 63 -20.10 -11.81 11.93
C PHE A 63 -21.63 -11.97 11.98
N ASP A 64 -22.37 -11.18 11.19
CA ASP A 64 -23.83 -11.25 11.11
C ASP A 64 -24.33 -12.59 10.56
N ARG A 65 -23.58 -13.18 9.63
CA ARG A 65 -23.86 -14.53 9.15
C ARG A 65 -23.71 -15.57 10.27
N ILE A 66 -22.69 -15.44 11.12
CA ILE A 66 -22.47 -16.37 12.25
C ILE A 66 -23.65 -16.30 13.23
N THR A 67 -24.01 -15.10 13.71
CA THR A 67 -25.13 -14.95 14.68
C THR A 67 -26.45 -15.43 14.11
N ARG A 68 -26.74 -15.18 12.82
CA ARG A 68 -27.94 -15.71 12.15
C ARG A 68 -27.94 -17.24 12.05
N HIS A 69 -26.80 -17.88 11.80
CA HIS A 69 -26.71 -19.34 11.78
C HIS A 69 -26.85 -19.93 13.18
N VAL A 70 -26.16 -19.37 14.17
CA VAL A 70 -26.24 -19.81 15.56
C VAL A 70 -27.69 -19.71 16.06
N ALA A 71 -28.37 -18.58 15.83
CA ALA A 71 -29.78 -18.42 16.21
C ALA A 71 -30.69 -19.50 15.61
N ARG A 72 -30.46 -19.88 14.35
CA ARG A 72 -31.23 -20.94 13.67
C ARG A 72 -30.88 -22.35 14.15
N ILE A 73 -29.60 -22.62 14.41
CA ILE A 73 -29.13 -23.94 14.87
C ILE A 73 -29.73 -24.27 16.23
N PHE A 74 -29.75 -23.30 17.13
CA PHE A 74 -30.27 -23.48 18.49
C PHE A 74 -31.76 -23.14 18.62
N ASP A 75 -32.41 -22.67 17.56
CA ASP A 75 -33.80 -22.21 17.55
C ASP A 75 -34.08 -21.22 18.70
N VAL A 76 -33.31 -20.14 18.75
CA VAL A 76 -33.41 -19.09 19.77
C VAL A 76 -33.75 -17.74 19.14
N PRO A 77 -34.52 -16.88 19.83
CA PRO A 77 -34.90 -15.57 19.29
C PRO A 77 -33.72 -14.61 19.23
N ILE A 78 -32.72 -14.74 20.12
CA ILE A 78 -31.62 -13.79 20.26
C ILE A 78 -30.27 -14.52 20.24
N CYS A 79 -29.34 -14.02 19.42
CA CYS A 79 -27.94 -14.45 19.41
C CYS A 79 -27.03 -13.24 19.22
N LEU A 80 -25.96 -13.16 20.01
CA LEU A 80 -25.05 -12.02 20.03
C LEU A 80 -23.59 -12.49 19.97
N ILE A 81 -22.78 -11.77 19.20
CA ILE A 81 -21.33 -11.73 19.40
C ILE A 81 -21.05 -10.47 20.20
N SER A 82 -20.68 -10.64 21.46
CA SER A 82 -20.48 -9.56 22.41
C SER A 82 -19.04 -9.49 22.89
N LEU A 83 -18.52 -8.28 23.04
CA LEU A 83 -17.18 -7.98 23.54
C LEU A 83 -17.30 -7.12 24.80
N ILE A 84 -16.52 -7.44 25.82
CA ILE A 84 -16.56 -6.73 27.11
C ILE A 84 -15.44 -5.68 27.14
N SER A 85 -15.81 -4.42 27.05
CA SER A 85 -14.88 -3.30 27.24
C SER A 85 -14.76 -2.91 28.72
N GLU A 86 -14.12 -1.79 29.02
CA GLU A 86 -13.97 -1.23 30.36
C GLU A 86 -15.31 -1.01 31.04
N ASP A 87 -16.25 -0.37 30.36
CA ASP A 87 -17.48 0.20 30.91
C ASP A 87 -18.76 -0.35 30.27
N ARG A 88 -18.65 -1.05 29.13
CA ARG A 88 -19.80 -1.61 28.44
C ARG A 88 -19.57 -3.00 27.86
N GLN A 89 -20.68 -3.67 27.59
CA GLN A 89 -20.74 -4.81 26.68
C GLN A 89 -21.15 -4.29 25.31
N TRP A 90 -20.28 -4.41 24.32
CA TRP A 90 -20.52 -3.97 22.96
C TRP A 90 -20.83 -5.16 22.05
N PHE A 91 -21.80 -5.00 21.14
CA PHE A 91 -22.23 -6.07 20.23
C PHE A 91 -21.60 -5.88 18.86
N LYS A 92 -20.70 -6.82 18.51
CA LYS A 92 -20.14 -6.87 17.15
C LYS A 92 -21.18 -7.30 16.13
N SER A 93 -22.09 -8.17 16.57
CA SER A 93 -23.20 -8.66 15.77
C SER A 93 -24.34 -9.07 16.69
N CYS A 94 -25.57 -8.84 16.23
CA CYS A 94 -26.77 -9.21 16.96
C CYS A 94 -27.88 -9.70 16.04
N VAL A 95 -28.67 -10.64 16.55
CA VAL A 95 -29.93 -11.10 15.99
C VAL A 95 -30.99 -11.02 17.09
N GLY A 96 -32.20 -10.57 16.75
CA GLY A 96 -33.33 -10.54 17.68
C GLY A 96 -33.38 -9.35 18.64
N THR A 97 -32.49 -8.38 18.50
CA THR A 97 -32.50 -7.12 19.26
C THR A 97 -32.05 -5.96 18.38
N THR A 98 -32.46 -4.74 18.74
CA THR A 98 -32.00 -3.48 18.11
C THR A 98 -30.92 -2.79 18.94
N LEU A 99 -30.58 -3.33 20.11
CA LEU A 99 -29.50 -2.82 20.95
C LEU A 99 -28.15 -3.12 20.30
N ASN A 100 -27.20 -2.20 20.43
CA ASN A 100 -25.82 -2.37 19.98
C ASN A 100 -24.83 -2.51 21.15
N GLU A 101 -25.28 -2.23 22.36
CA GLU A 101 -24.51 -2.35 23.60
C GLU A 101 -25.41 -2.36 24.83
N THR A 102 -24.84 -2.75 25.97
CA THR A 102 -25.45 -2.64 27.30
C THR A 102 -24.41 -2.20 28.33
N GLU A 103 -24.87 -1.69 29.47
CA GLU A 103 -24.02 -1.46 30.64
C GLU A 103 -23.30 -2.76 31.04
N ARG A 104 -22.01 -2.65 31.40
CA ARG A 104 -21.19 -3.82 31.73
C ARG A 104 -21.70 -4.54 32.97
N GLU A 105 -22.21 -3.79 33.95
CA GLU A 105 -22.76 -4.31 35.21
C GLU A 105 -23.97 -5.22 35.00
N ALA A 106 -24.79 -4.91 34.00
CA ALA A 106 -25.98 -5.69 33.67
C ALA A 106 -25.68 -6.89 32.76
N ALA A 107 -24.53 -6.89 32.09
CA ALA A 107 -24.15 -7.89 31.10
C ALA A 107 -23.96 -9.29 31.71
N PHE A 108 -24.67 -10.29 31.19
CA PHE A 108 -24.43 -11.70 31.52
C PHE A 108 -23.03 -12.16 31.10
N CYS A 109 -22.54 -11.64 29.97
CA CYS A 109 -21.26 -12.05 29.38
C CYS A 109 -20.05 -11.68 30.25
N GLN A 110 -20.19 -10.72 31.17
CA GLN A 110 -19.14 -10.42 32.16
C GLN A 110 -18.83 -11.64 33.04
N TYR A 111 -19.82 -12.49 33.34
CA TYR A 111 -19.62 -13.69 34.17
C TYR A 111 -18.77 -14.74 33.44
N VAL A 112 -18.90 -14.85 32.12
CA VAL A 112 -18.05 -15.74 31.30
C VAL A 112 -16.59 -15.28 31.35
N VAL A 113 -16.37 -13.96 31.20
CA VAL A 113 -15.03 -13.36 31.31
C VAL A 113 -14.47 -13.52 32.73
N ALA A 114 -15.27 -13.29 33.77
CA ALA A 114 -14.81 -13.34 35.15
C ALA A 114 -14.58 -14.76 35.68
N GLU A 115 -15.42 -15.71 35.26
CA GLU A 115 -15.31 -17.11 35.67
C GLU A 115 -14.32 -17.91 34.83
N GLN A 116 -13.89 -17.38 33.68
CA GLN A 116 -12.97 -18.02 32.74
C GLN A 116 -13.51 -19.36 32.19
N ARG A 117 -14.84 -19.44 32.03
CA ARG A 117 -15.56 -20.62 31.53
C ARG A 117 -16.87 -20.22 30.88
N THR A 118 -17.37 -21.07 30.00
CA THR A 118 -18.73 -20.98 29.46
C THR A 118 -19.76 -21.00 30.60
N VAL A 119 -20.76 -20.13 30.51
CA VAL A 119 -21.82 -20.00 31.51
C VAL A 119 -23.16 -20.32 30.87
N VAL A 120 -23.93 -21.20 31.50
CA VAL A 120 -25.32 -21.53 31.14
C VAL A 120 -26.22 -21.18 32.32
N VAL A 121 -27.35 -20.56 32.02
CA VAL A 121 -28.42 -20.19 32.95
C VAL A 121 -29.72 -20.69 32.33
N GLU A 122 -30.23 -21.78 32.88
CA GLU A 122 -31.40 -22.48 32.33
C GLU A 122 -32.70 -21.70 32.57
N ASP A 123 -32.81 -21.09 33.76
CA ASP A 123 -33.86 -20.13 34.12
C ASP A 123 -33.27 -18.98 34.97
N THR A 124 -33.30 -17.76 34.44
CA THR A 124 -32.77 -16.57 35.12
C THR A 124 -33.55 -16.18 36.38
N LEU A 125 -34.84 -16.56 36.49
CA LEU A 125 -35.63 -16.27 37.69
C LEU A 125 -35.26 -17.17 38.87
N GLU A 126 -34.76 -18.37 38.58
CA GLU A 126 -34.31 -19.33 39.58
C GLU A 126 -32.81 -19.19 39.90
N ASP A 127 -32.03 -18.53 39.03
CA ASP A 127 -30.60 -18.32 39.24
C ASP A 127 -30.34 -17.12 40.19
N PRO A 128 -29.77 -17.33 41.39
CA PRO A 128 -29.52 -16.25 42.35
C PRO A 128 -28.55 -15.17 41.86
N ARG A 129 -27.78 -15.45 40.81
CA ARG A 129 -26.87 -14.46 40.20
C ARG A 129 -27.63 -13.45 39.35
N PHE A 130 -28.78 -13.82 38.81
CA PHE A 130 -29.47 -13.07 37.74
C PHE A 130 -30.93 -12.72 38.05
N CYS A 131 -31.57 -13.32 39.06
CA CYS A 131 -33.00 -13.09 39.34
C CYS A 131 -33.38 -11.62 39.64
N GLN A 132 -32.41 -10.79 40.05
CA GLN A 132 -32.58 -9.34 40.25
C GLN A 132 -31.93 -8.49 39.16
N ASN A 133 -31.41 -9.10 38.10
CA ASN A 133 -30.76 -8.39 37.01
C ASN A 133 -31.82 -7.66 36.16
N ARG A 134 -31.57 -6.38 35.89
CA ARG A 134 -32.48 -5.51 35.14
C ARG A 134 -32.87 -6.06 33.76
N LEU A 135 -31.94 -6.70 33.04
CA LEU A 135 -32.21 -7.28 31.73
C LEU A 135 -33.20 -8.45 31.79
N VAL A 136 -33.30 -9.15 32.93
CA VAL A 136 -34.31 -10.20 33.14
C VAL A 136 -35.70 -9.58 33.17
N SER A 137 -35.88 -8.50 33.93
CA SER A 137 -37.18 -7.80 34.01
C SER A 137 -37.54 -6.99 32.77
N GLU A 138 -36.57 -6.32 32.14
CA GLU A 138 -36.84 -5.38 31.03
C GLU A 138 -36.94 -6.06 29.67
N MET A 139 -36.12 -7.09 29.42
CA MET A 139 -36.12 -7.82 28.16
C MET A 139 -36.81 -9.18 28.26
N GLY A 140 -37.29 -9.58 29.45
CA GLY A 140 -37.93 -10.87 29.67
C GLY A 140 -36.99 -12.05 29.43
N ILE A 141 -35.68 -11.86 29.63
CA ILE A 141 -34.68 -12.91 29.42
C ILE A 141 -34.90 -14.00 30.45
N ARG A 142 -35.16 -15.24 30.00
CA ARG A 142 -35.33 -16.42 30.85
C ARG A 142 -34.20 -17.42 30.71
N PHE A 143 -33.54 -17.47 29.57
CA PHE A 143 -32.42 -18.38 29.32
C PHE A 143 -31.23 -17.62 28.77
N TYR A 144 -30.02 -18.02 29.18
CA TYR A 144 -28.76 -17.51 28.66
C TYR A 144 -27.73 -18.63 28.57
N ALA A 145 -27.04 -18.75 27.45
CA ALA A 145 -25.79 -19.51 27.35
C ALA A 145 -24.74 -18.69 26.60
N GLY A 146 -23.57 -18.49 27.22
CA GLY A 146 -22.48 -17.72 26.65
C GLY A 146 -21.20 -18.53 26.55
N ALA A 147 -20.79 -18.86 25.33
CA ALA A 147 -19.51 -19.49 25.05
C ALA A 147 -18.39 -18.45 24.91
N ARG A 148 -17.23 -18.80 25.43
CA ARG A 148 -16.04 -17.94 25.52
C ARG A 148 -15.44 -17.64 24.14
N LEU A 149 -15.21 -16.35 23.87
CA LEU A 149 -14.34 -15.90 22.80
C LEU A 149 -12.89 -15.88 23.33
N LEU A 150 -12.28 -17.08 23.41
CA LEU A 150 -10.90 -17.26 23.89
C LEU A 150 -9.89 -17.07 22.75
N THR A 151 -8.94 -16.14 22.93
CA THR A 151 -7.85 -15.89 21.99
C THR A 151 -6.65 -16.80 22.22
N LYS A 152 -5.70 -16.81 21.27
CA LYS A 152 -4.46 -17.59 21.36
C LYS A 152 -3.56 -17.13 22.51
N GLU A 153 -3.67 -15.88 22.89
CA GLU A 153 -3.01 -15.22 24.01
C GLU A 153 -3.59 -15.64 25.36
N GLY A 154 -4.70 -16.39 25.35
CA GLY A 154 -5.35 -16.94 26.53
C GLY A 154 -6.36 -16.00 27.18
N ASN A 155 -6.74 -14.91 26.52
CA ASN A 155 -7.70 -13.95 27.05
C ASN A 155 -9.11 -14.22 26.51
N ILE A 156 -10.13 -14.03 27.35
CA ILE A 156 -11.54 -14.11 26.93
C ILE A 156 -12.05 -12.70 26.66
N LEU A 157 -12.26 -12.35 25.40
CA LEU A 157 -12.64 -10.98 25.03
C LEU A 157 -14.12 -10.68 25.22
N GLY A 158 -14.94 -11.73 25.25
CA GLY A 158 -16.38 -11.67 25.40
C GLY A 158 -17.01 -13.03 25.08
N THR A 159 -18.20 -13.03 24.49
CA THR A 159 -18.94 -14.27 24.24
C THR A 159 -19.67 -14.29 22.91
N LEU A 160 -19.78 -15.49 22.33
CA LEU A 160 -20.91 -15.85 21.49
C LEU A 160 -22.01 -16.37 22.41
N CYS A 161 -23.13 -15.65 22.51
CA CYS A 161 -24.22 -16.03 23.39
C CYS A 161 -25.55 -16.20 22.67
N ILE A 162 -26.37 -17.08 23.22
CA ILE A 162 -27.75 -17.37 22.82
C ILE A 162 -28.67 -17.07 24.01
N ILE A 163 -29.81 -16.46 23.71
CA ILE A 163 -30.74 -15.93 24.71
C ILE A 163 -32.17 -16.28 24.30
N ASP A 164 -32.98 -16.68 25.27
CA ASP A 164 -34.40 -17.00 25.06
C ASP A 164 -35.28 -16.36 26.15
N THR A 165 -36.55 -16.15 25.81
CA THR A 165 -37.60 -15.62 26.70
C THR A 165 -38.34 -16.74 27.44
N LYS A 166 -37.93 -17.99 27.22
CA LYS A 166 -38.40 -19.19 27.93
C LYS A 166 -37.22 -19.92 28.57
N PRO A 167 -37.42 -20.61 29.70
CA PRO A 167 -36.40 -21.50 30.25
C PRO A 167 -36.00 -22.58 29.26
N ARG A 168 -34.74 -22.99 29.29
CA ARG A 168 -34.20 -24.01 28.38
C ARG A 168 -32.99 -24.71 29.02
N GLU A 169 -32.91 -26.01 28.80
CA GLU A 169 -31.72 -26.82 29.10
C GLU A 169 -30.89 -27.02 27.83
N LEU A 170 -29.56 -27.03 27.95
CA LEU A 170 -28.66 -27.41 26.86
C LEU A 170 -28.04 -28.77 27.14
N SER A 171 -28.10 -29.66 26.15
CA SER A 171 -27.34 -30.90 26.20
C SER A 171 -25.83 -30.63 26.13
N SER A 172 -25.03 -31.58 26.61
CA SER A 172 -23.56 -31.48 26.50
C SER A 172 -23.09 -31.37 25.05
N LYS A 173 -23.83 -31.94 24.09
CA LYS A 173 -23.53 -31.82 22.66
C LYS A 173 -23.75 -30.41 22.14
N GLU A 174 -24.87 -29.81 22.51
CA GLU A 174 -25.21 -28.42 22.16
C GLU A 174 -24.20 -27.43 22.75
N LEU A 175 -23.74 -27.68 23.98
CA LEU A 175 -22.71 -26.87 24.60
C LEU A 175 -21.39 -26.91 23.82
N VAL A 176 -20.93 -28.10 23.42
CA VAL A 176 -19.74 -28.27 22.58
C VAL A 176 -19.89 -27.54 21.24
N ILE A 177 -21.05 -27.65 20.59
CA ILE A 177 -21.32 -26.95 19.33
C ILE A 177 -21.23 -25.42 19.52
N LEU A 178 -21.79 -24.88 20.62
CA LEU A 178 -21.73 -23.45 20.90
C LEU A 178 -20.28 -22.98 21.12
N GLU A 179 -19.45 -23.77 21.81
CA GLU A 179 -18.02 -23.49 22.01
C GLU A 179 -17.22 -23.57 20.71
N GLU A 180 -17.49 -24.54 19.84
CA GLU A 180 -16.88 -24.65 18.52
C GLU A 180 -17.24 -23.43 17.65
N LEU A 181 -18.50 -23.00 17.65
CA LEU A 181 -18.93 -21.80 16.93
C LEU A 181 -18.29 -20.52 17.51
N ALA A 182 -18.08 -20.45 18.83
CA ALA A 182 -17.34 -19.35 19.45
C ALA A 182 -15.87 -19.32 19.00
N SER A 183 -15.24 -20.49 18.80
CA SER A 183 -13.88 -20.57 18.25
C SER A 183 -13.79 -20.07 16.80
N TRP A 184 -14.86 -20.24 16.01
CA TRP A 184 -14.94 -19.69 14.65
C TRP A 184 -15.05 -18.16 14.67
N VAL A 185 -15.80 -17.59 15.62
CA VAL A 185 -15.85 -16.14 15.81
C VAL A 185 -14.45 -15.59 16.10
N ILE A 186 -13.66 -16.24 16.96
CA ILE A 186 -12.27 -15.83 17.21
C ILE A 186 -11.42 -15.92 15.94
N SER A 187 -11.54 -17.01 15.19
CA SER A 187 -10.81 -17.17 13.92
C SER A 187 -11.13 -16.03 12.93
N GLU A 188 -12.39 -15.58 12.89
CA GLU A 188 -12.81 -14.44 12.06
C GLU A 188 -12.23 -13.11 12.58
N ILE A 189 -12.20 -12.88 13.89
CA ILE A 189 -11.58 -11.69 14.50
C ILE A 189 -10.08 -11.61 14.15
N GLU A 190 -9.36 -12.73 14.29
CA GLU A 190 -7.92 -12.81 13.98
C GLU A 190 -7.66 -12.60 12.49
N LEU A 191 -8.45 -13.23 11.60
CA LEU A 191 -8.34 -13.07 10.16
C LEU A 191 -8.54 -11.60 9.75
N ARG A 192 -9.54 -10.94 10.32
CA ARG A 192 -9.81 -9.52 10.11
C ARG A 192 -8.61 -8.65 10.50
N GLN A 193 -7.99 -8.90 11.66
CA GLN A 193 -6.83 -8.14 12.11
C GLN A 193 -5.64 -8.30 11.16
N GLU A 194 -5.35 -9.53 10.73
CA GLU A 194 -4.25 -9.82 9.80
C GLU A 194 -4.49 -9.17 8.42
N MET A 195 -5.74 -9.19 7.93
CA MET A 195 -6.10 -8.50 6.70
C MET A 195 -5.89 -6.98 6.79
N ASN A 196 -6.36 -6.35 7.87
CA ASN A 196 -6.17 -4.92 8.08
C ASN A 196 -4.68 -4.56 8.14
N LYS A 197 -3.88 -5.32 8.88
CA LYS A 197 -2.43 -5.11 8.98
C LYS A 197 -1.73 -5.24 7.63
N ARG A 198 -2.09 -6.24 6.83
CA ARG A 198 -1.54 -6.41 5.47
C ARG A 198 -1.92 -5.26 4.55
N GLN A 199 -3.15 -4.78 4.64
CA GLN A 199 -3.62 -3.64 3.87
C GLN A 199 -2.85 -2.37 4.23
N GLU A 200 -2.69 -2.07 5.52
CA GLU A 200 -1.90 -0.93 5.99
C GLU A 200 -0.43 -0.99 5.54
N GLN A 201 0.18 -2.18 5.63
CA GLN A 201 1.56 -2.40 5.15
C GLN A 201 1.69 -2.18 3.65
N ARG A 202 0.72 -2.68 2.87
CA ARG A 202 0.71 -2.50 1.42
C ARG A 202 0.58 -1.03 1.04
N GLU A 203 -0.37 -0.31 1.66
CA GLU A 203 -0.55 1.13 1.43
C GLU A 203 0.70 1.94 1.81
N ALA A 204 1.41 1.53 2.86
CA ALA A 204 2.66 2.17 3.26
C ALA A 204 3.76 1.97 2.20
N ILE A 205 3.89 0.77 1.64
CA ILE A 205 4.84 0.46 0.56
C ILE A 205 4.46 1.24 -0.72
N GLU A 206 3.19 1.23 -1.11
CA GLU A 206 2.72 1.96 -2.30
C GLU A 206 3.05 3.46 -2.21
N LYS A 207 2.82 4.10 -1.05
CA LYS A 207 3.21 5.50 -0.80
C LYS A 207 4.72 5.76 -0.93
N GLN A 208 5.55 4.80 -0.52
CA GLN A 208 7.01 4.91 -0.65
C GLN A 208 7.44 4.84 -2.12
N ILE A 209 6.83 3.94 -2.90
CA ILE A 209 7.10 3.81 -4.34
C ILE A 209 6.63 5.07 -5.09
N GLU A 210 5.46 5.61 -4.77
CA GLU A 210 4.96 6.87 -5.33
C GLU A 210 5.88 8.05 -5.03
N TRP A 211 6.49 8.09 -3.84
CA TRP A 211 7.48 9.10 -3.51
C TRP A 211 8.76 8.92 -4.35
N ALA A 212 9.25 7.69 -4.53
CA ALA A 212 10.40 7.40 -5.38
C ALA A 212 10.17 7.81 -6.84
N GLY A 213 8.99 7.51 -7.41
CA GLY A 213 8.61 7.92 -8.76
C GLY A 213 8.61 9.43 -8.94
N ARG A 214 8.03 10.17 -7.98
CA ARG A 214 8.07 11.64 -7.97
C ARG A 214 9.49 12.19 -7.88
N LEU A 215 10.35 11.59 -7.06
CA LEU A 215 11.75 11.97 -6.94
C LEU A 215 12.48 11.77 -8.27
N GLN A 216 12.30 10.62 -8.93
CA GLN A 216 12.90 10.35 -10.24
C GLN A 216 12.47 11.37 -11.30
N ALA A 217 11.17 11.67 -11.37
CA ALA A 217 10.66 12.67 -12.29
C ALA A 217 11.25 14.08 -12.03
N GLN A 218 11.46 14.45 -10.77
CA GLN A 218 12.10 15.73 -10.39
C GLN A 218 13.58 15.80 -10.76
N LEU A 219 14.26 14.67 -10.93
CA LEU A 219 15.65 14.65 -11.39
C LEU A 219 15.77 14.91 -12.90
N LEU A 220 14.68 14.79 -13.68
CA LEU A 220 14.71 15.03 -15.12
C LEU A 220 14.81 16.54 -15.43
N PRO A 221 15.60 16.93 -16.44
CA PRO A 221 15.72 18.34 -16.82
C PRO A 221 14.42 18.86 -17.45
N VAL A 222 14.07 20.11 -17.13
CA VAL A 222 12.86 20.77 -17.63
C VAL A 222 13.05 21.20 -19.08
N ASP A 223 12.08 20.88 -19.93
CA ASP A 223 11.96 21.39 -21.31
C ASP A 223 12.33 22.87 -21.43
N PHE A 224 13.04 23.22 -22.49
CA PHE A 224 13.48 24.60 -22.71
C PHE A 224 13.31 25.07 -24.15
N GLU A 225 13.33 26.38 -24.31
CA GLU A 225 13.34 27.06 -25.60
C GLU A 225 14.46 28.10 -25.57
N SER A 226 15.38 28.04 -26.53
CA SER A 226 16.50 28.98 -26.66
C SER A 226 16.60 29.54 -28.08
N GLN A 227 17.56 30.42 -28.30
CA GLN A 227 17.89 30.92 -29.63
C GLN A 227 18.42 29.83 -30.57
N HIS A 228 18.96 28.74 -30.03
CA HIS A 228 19.62 27.67 -30.79
C HIS A 228 18.72 26.47 -31.02
N ALA A 229 17.85 26.15 -30.06
CA ALA A 229 17.00 24.97 -30.15
C ALA A 229 15.74 25.08 -29.27
N LEU A 230 14.70 24.37 -29.68
CA LEU A 230 13.56 23.99 -28.83
C LEU A 230 13.76 22.53 -28.41
N PHE A 231 13.71 22.27 -27.10
CA PHE A 231 13.83 20.95 -26.52
C PHE A 231 12.54 20.55 -25.82
N LYS A 232 12.00 19.40 -26.18
CA LYS A 232 10.82 18.78 -25.54
C LYS A 232 11.09 17.34 -25.18
N SER A 233 10.50 16.89 -24.09
CA SER A 233 10.65 15.52 -23.60
C SER A 233 9.31 14.81 -23.42
N LEU A 234 9.33 13.50 -23.63
CA LEU A 234 8.28 12.57 -23.26
C LEU A 234 8.88 11.58 -22.27
N TYR A 235 8.20 11.35 -21.15
CA TYR A 235 8.58 10.40 -20.13
C TYR A 235 7.33 9.77 -19.54
N ILE A 236 7.15 8.48 -19.81
CA ILE A 236 6.01 7.70 -19.34
C ILE A 236 6.57 6.42 -18.72
N PRO A 237 6.61 6.33 -17.38
CA PRO A 237 6.95 5.07 -16.73
C PRO A 237 5.82 4.04 -16.99
N SER A 238 6.20 2.79 -17.22
CA SER A 238 5.28 1.64 -17.33
C SER A 238 4.65 1.29 -15.98
N GLU A 239 5.41 1.49 -14.90
CA GLU A 239 4.97 1.41 -13.51
C GLU A 239 5.02 2.80 -12.83
N VAL A 240 5.25 2.84 -11.51
CA VAL A 240 5.38 4.09 -10.75
C VAL A 240 6.80 4.69 -10.86
N VAL A 241 7.80 3.84 -11.07
CA VAL A 241 9.21 4.20 -11.27
C VAL A 241 9.68 3.61 -12.60
N SER A 242 10.77 4.15 -13.15
CA SER A 242 11.25 3.78 -14.48
C SER A 242 12.72 3.34 -14.49
N GLY A 243 13.08 2.43 -15.38
CA GLY A 243 14.46 2.22 -15.83
C GLY A 243 14.94 3.29 -16.80
N ASP A 244 14.02 3.93 -17.52
CA ASP A 244 14.35 5.04 -18.40
C ASP A 244 14.71 6.31 -17.64
N PHE A 245 15.69 7.02 -18.19
CA PHE A 245 15.91 8.42 -17.87
C PHE A 245 16.70 9.12 -18.96
N TYR A 246 16.70 10.44 -18.88
CA TYR A 246 17.51 11.27 -19.75
C TYR A 246 18.08 12.45 -18.98
N HIS A 247 19.09 13.05 -19.58
CA HIS A 247 19.61 14.32 -19.13
C HIS A 247 20.19 15.11 -20.30
N TYR A 248 20.25 16.42 -20.14
CA TYR A 248 20.99 17.29 -21.03
C TYR A 248 21.44 18.54 -20.26
N LYS A 249 22.55 19.12 -20.71
CA LYS A 249 23.04 20.39 -20.19
C LYS A 249 23.87 21.14 -21.22
N TRP A 250 23.88 22.46 -21.08
CA TRP A 250 24.75 23.33 -21.85
C TRP A 250 26.21 23.15 -21.42
N VAL A 251 27.10 23.01 -22.40
CA VAL A 251 28.56 22.96 -22.22
C VAL A 251 29.13 24.24 -22.82
N GLY A 252 29.32 25.25 -21.98
CA GLY A 252 29.59 26.62 -22.45
C GLY A 252 28.34 27.27 -23.06
N LYS A 253 28.52 28.14 -24.06
CA LYS A 253 27.42 28.93 -24.64
C LYS A 253 26.74 28.27 -25.85
N ASP A 254 27.50 27.52 -26.65
CA ASP A 254 27.06 27.07 -27.98
C ASP A 254 27.11 25.54 -28.15
N LYS A 255 27.22 24.78 -27.05
CA LYS A 255 27.16 23.32 -27.10
C LYS A 255 26.14 22.77 -26.15
N LEU A 256 25.39 21.78 -26.61
CA LEU A 256 24.40 21.06 -25.80
C LEU A 256 24.76 19.58 -25.78
N PHE A 257 25.11 19.09 -24.60
CA PHE A 257 25.30 17.67 -24.34
C PHE A 257 23.98 17.08 -23.87
N GLY A 258 23.69 15.85 -24.30
CA GLY A 258 22.61 15.07 -23.71
C GLY A 258 22.78 13.58 -23.93
N TYR A 259 21.97 12.83 -23.18
CA TYR A 259 21.88 11.39 -23.32
C TYR A 259 20.49 10.91 -22.93
N ILE A 260 20.14 9.75 -23.46
CA ILE A 260 19.01 8.92 -23.05
C ILE A 260 19.56 7.56 -22.64
N VAL A 261 18.98 6.97 -21.60
CA VAL A 261 19.38 5.68 -21.02
C VAL A 261 18.12 4.89 -20.72
N ASP A 262 18.20 3.60 -20.98
CA ASP A 262 17.22 2.58 -20.58
C ASP A 262 18.00 1.48 -19.85
N VAL A 263 17.61 1.18 -18.61
CA VAL A 263 18.26 0.15 -17.79
C VAL A 263 17.41 -1.10 -17.82
N MET A 264 18.02 -2.25 -18.16
CA MET A 264 17.27 -3.50 -18.29
C MET A 264 16.52 -3.85 -17.00
N GLY A 265 15.23 -4.16 -17.16
CA GLY A 265 14.33 -4.53 -16.08
C GLY A 265 13.39 -3.39 -15.72
N HIS A 266 12.54 -3.59 -14.71
CA HIS A 266 11.57 -2.60 -14.27
C HIS A 266 11.49 -2.56 -12.74
N GLY A 267 10.89 -1.49 -12.21
CA GLY A 267 10.64 -1.33 -10.78
C GLY A 267 11.80 -0.70 -10.01
N ILE A 268 11.74 -0.85 -8.68
CA ILE A 268 12.61 -0.13 -7.72
C ILE A 268 14.11 -0.38 -7.91
N PRO A 269 14.60 -1.63 -8.11
CA PRO A 269 16.04 -1.87 -8.26
C PRO A 269 16.64 -1.10 -9.44
N THR A 270 15.93 -1.12 -10.58
CA THR A 270 16.32 -0.41 -11.80
C THR A 270 16.32 1.10 -11.58
N ALA A 271 15.30 1.63 -10.91
CA ALA A 271 15.22 3.05 -10.57
C ALA A 271 16.42 3.54 -9.71
N LEU A 272 16.92 2.73 -8.78
CA LEU A 272 18.12 3.07 -8.00
C LEU A 272 19.38 3.16 -8.88
N GLN A 273 19.50 2.29 -9.88
CA GLN A 273 20.64 2.28 -10.81
C GLN A 273 20.65 3.54 -11.69
N THR A 274 19.50 4.06 -12.10
CA THR A 274 19.42 5.30 -12.90
C THR A 274 20.16 6.46 -12.24
N SER A 275 20.07 6.57 -10.90
CA SER A 275 20.71 7.64 -10.14
C SER A 275 22.24 7.49 -10.12
N ALA A 276 22.76 6.27 -9.98
CA ALA A 276 24.19 6.01 -10.05
C ALA A 276 24.76 6.31 -11.45
N ILE A 277 24.10 5.80 -12.50
CA ILE A 277 24.52 6.00 -13.89
C ILE A 277 24.50 7.49 -14.26
N ARG A 278 23.49 8.25 -13.80
CA ARG A 278 23.43 9.71 -14.00
C ARG A 278 24.66 10.43 -13.44
N VAL A 279 25.15 10.03 -12.27
CA VAL A 279 26.36 10.60 -11.66
C VAL A 279 27.59 10.26 -12.52
N LEU A 280 27.69 9.02 -13.01
CA LEU A 280 28.78 8.59 -13.89
C LEU A 280 28.84 9.41 -15.17
N PHE A 281 27.70 9.67 -15.82
CA PHE A 281 27.65 10.54 -17.00
C PHE A 281 28.13 11.96 -16.69
N SER A 282 27.75 12.53 -15.53
CA SER A 282 28.19 13.88 -15.16
C SER A 282 29.70 13.95 -14.94
N GLN A 283 30.28 12.96 -14.28
CA GLN A 283 31.72 12.86 -14.04
C GLN A 283 32.51 12.61 -15.33
N ALA A 284 32.02 11.71 -16.18
CA ALA A 284 32.66 11.39 -17.44
C ALA A 284 32.67 12.60 -18.39
N LEU A 285 31.62 13.43 -18.41
CA LEU A 285 31.60 14.65 -19.21
C LEU A 285 32.64 15.69 -18.77
N GLU A 286 32.99 15.74 -17.49
CA GLU A 286 34.00 16.69 -16.98
C GLU A 286 35.44 16.25 -17.29
N THR A 287 35.64 14.96 -17.57
CA THR A 287 36.98 14.36 -17.67
C THR A 287 37.35 13.92 -19.08
N GLU A 288 36.36 13.56 -19.91
CA GLU A 288 36.59 13.01 -21.24
C GLU A 288 36.39 14.03 -22.37
N ASN A 289 37.22 13.93 -23.41
CA ASN A 289 37.24 14.88 -24.53
C ASN A 289 36.37 14.47 -25.73
N SER A 290 35.97 13.19 -25.81
CA SER A 290 35.12 12.66 -26.86
C SER A 290 33.91 11.94 -26.27
N LEU A 291 32.83 11.85 -27.05
CA LEU A 291 31.62 11.17 -26.62
C LEU A 291 31.82 9.65 -26.50
N GLY A 292 32.68 9.09 -27.35
CA GLY A 292 33.04 7.67 -27.31
C GLY A 292 33.79 7.29 -26.04
N ASP A 293 34.77 8.10 -25.64
CA ASP A 293 35.54 7.89 -24.40
C ASP A 293 34.64 8.07 -23.17
N LEU A 294 33.77 9.08 -23.18
CA LEU A 294 32.77 9.32 -22.15
C LEU A 294 31.90 8.07 -21.94
N MET A 295 31.33 7.52 -23.02
CA MET A 295 30.48 6.33 -22.95
C MET A 295 31.26 5.08 -22.52
N SER A 296 32.52 4.95 -22.92
CA SER A 296 33.39 3.83 -22.52
C SER A 296 33.69 3.88 -21.02
N LYS A 297 33.93 5.08 -20.48
CA LYS A 297 34.13 5.31 -19.05
C LYS A 297 32.88 5.02 -18.22
N VAL A 298 31.71 5.47 -18.70
CA VAL A 298 30.43 5.15 -18.05
C VAL A 298 30.19 3.64 -18.03
N ASN A 299 30.55 2.93 -19.11
CA ASN A 299 30.44 1.46 -19.15
C ASN A 299 31.37 0.78 -18.14
N GLU A 300 32.64 1.19 -18.08
CA GLU A 300 33.64 0.64 -17.14
C GLU A 300 33.17 0.77 -15.68
N PHE A 301 32.79 1.99 -15.26
CA PHE A 301 32.34 2.22 -13.89
C PHE A 301 30.91 1.76 -13.62
N GLY A 302 30.07 1.71 -14.66
CA GLY A 302 28.68 1.26 -14.57
C GLY A 302 28.57 -0.17 -14.07
N LEU A 303 29.51 -1.04 -14.45
CA LEU A 303 29.61 -2.45 -14.00
C LEU A 303 29.61 -2.59 -12.47
N LEU A 304 30.15 -1.61 -11.74
CA LEU A 304 30.18 -1.65 -10.26
C LEU A 304 28.79 -1.55 -9.63
N PHE A 305 27.81 -1.01 -10.37
CA PHE A 305 26.44 -0.79 -9.91
C PHE A 305 25.44 -1.80 -10.53
N MET A 306 25.95 -2.76 -11.29
CA MET A 306 25.17 -3.77 -11.99
C MET A 306 25.43 -5.15 -11.37
N PRO A 307 24.46 -5.76 -10.66
CA PRO A 307 24.57 -7.16 -10.26
C PRO A 307 24.57 -8.08 -11.49
N GLU A 308 24.98 -9.34 -11.33
CA GLU A 308 25.17 -10.29 -12.44
C GLU A 308 23.97 -10.29 -13.41
N LYS A 309 24.27 -10.12 -14.70
CA LYS A 309 23.32 -10.11 -15.84
C LYS A 309 22.48 -8.84 -16.01
N ILE A 310 22.67 -7.77 -15.22
CA ILE A 310 22.05 -6.46 -15.52
C ILE A 310 22.94 -5.68 -16.47
N TYR A 311 22.33 -5.10 -17.51
CA TYR A 311 22.96 -4.21 -18.48
C TYR A 311 22.04 -3.03 -18.75
N PHE A 312 22.54 -2.00 -19.41
CA PHE A 312 21.75 -0.84 -19.79
C PHE A 312 22.12 -0.37 -21.19
N THR A 313 21.17 0.28 -21.83
CA THR A 313 21.32 0.88 -23.14
C THR A 313 21.40 2.40 -23.00
N SER A 314 22.13 3.06 -23.89
CA SER A 314 22.26 4.51 -23.90
C SER A 314 22.50 5.05 -25.30
N PHE A 315 22.06 6.27 -25.52
CA PHE A 315 22.41 7.08 -26.67
C PHE A 315 22.90 8.45 -26.21
N GLY A 316 24.16 8.77 -26.50
CA GLY A 316 24.75 10.07 -26.21
C GLY A 316 24.75 10.97 -27.43
N PHE A 317 24.62 12.28 -27.22
CA PHE A 317 24.73 13.29 -28.26
C PHE A 317 25.35 14.61 -27.78
N MET A 318 25.96 15.33 -28.71
CA MET A 318 26.54 16.65 -28.51
C MET A 318 26.28 17.52 -29.74
N PHE A 319 25.45 18.56 -29.57
CA PHE A 319 25.28 19.60 -30.57
C PHE A 319 26.36 20.67 -30.39
N ASP A 320 27.02 21.05 -31.48
CA ASP A 320 27.86 22.24 -31.58
C ASP A 320 27.17 23.20 -32.56
N PHE A 321 26.52 24.24 -32.02
CA PHE A 321 25.71 25.17 -32.81
C PHE A 321 26.55 26.13 -33.63
N THR A 322 27.80 26.38 -33.21
CA THR A 322 28.77 27.19 -33.95
C THR A 322 29.23 26.46 -35.21
N LYS A 323 29.52 25.17 -35.11
CA LYS A 323 29.93 24.34 -36.24
C LYS A 323 28.76 23.75 -37.03
N GLN A 324 27.55 23.82 -36.47
CA GLN A 324 26.34 23.16 -37.00
C GLN A 324 26.53 21.64 -37.17
N THR A 325 27.18 21.03 -36.18
CA THR A 325 27.50 19.60 -36.16
C THR A 325 26.90 18.92 -34.95
N LEU A 326 26.28 17.77 -35.17
CA LEU A 326 25.84 16.86 -34.13
C LEU A 326 26.81 15.68 -34.09
N LYS A 327 27.48 15.50 -32.95
CA LYS A 327 28.23 14.28 -32.62
C LYS A 327 27.35 13.36 -31.81
N TYR A 328 27.40 12.07 -32.08
CA TYR A 328 26.55 11.09 -31.39
C TYR A 328 27.25 9.73 -31.27
N SER A 329 26.85 8.96 -30.27
CA SER A 329 27.32 7.61 -30.06
C SER A 329 26.24 6.79 -29.37
N SER A 330 26.24 5.48 -29.64
CA SER A 330 25.17 4.56 -29.28
C SER A 330 25.75 3.37 -28.54
N ALA A 331 25.01 2.90 -27.56
CA ALA A 331 25.25 1.68 -26.82
C ALA A 331 23.91 0.95 -26.59
N GLY A 332 23.47 0.06 -27.48
CA GLY A 332 22.20 -0.65 -27.34
C GLY A 332 20.97 0.11 -27.85
N ILE A 333 20.85 1.42 -27.59
CA ILE A 333 19.84 2.27 -28.26
C ILE A 333 20.32 2.52 -29.68
N ASN A 334 19.86 1.71 -30.61
CA ASN A 334 20.49 1.57 -31.93
C ASN A 334 19.88 2.43 -33.03
N HIS A 335 19.05 3.42 -32.70
CA HIS A 335 18.51 4.33 -33.70
C HIS A 335 18.09 5.69 -33.16
N PHE A 336 17.91 6.62 -34.09
CA PHE A 336 17.24 7.90 -33.86
C PHE A 336 16.57 8.35 -35.17
N TYR A 337 15.74 9.37 -35.08
CA TYR A 337 15.11 9.96 -36.25
C TYR A 337 15.59 11.38 -36.47
N HIS A 338 15.82 11.75 -37.73
CA HIS A 338 16.21 13.10 -38.13
C HIS A 338 15.36 13.52 -39.31
N LYS A 339 14.80 14.73 -39.22
CA LYS A 339 14.08 15.35 -40.32
C LYS A 339 14.83 16.61 -40.72
N VAL A 340 15.30 16.62 -41.95
CA VAL A 340 15.84 17.83 -42.58
C VAL A 340 14.69 18.73 -43.00
N SER A 341 14.82 20.04 -42.77
CA SER A 341 13.79 21.01 -43.16
C SER A 341 13.37 20.83 -44.63
N GLY A 342 12.06 20.69 -44.88
CA GLY A 342 11.49 20.49 -46.21
C GLY A 342 11.70 19.09 -46.81
N SER A 343 12.17 18.11 -46.04
CA SER A 343 12.40 16.72 -46.48
C SER A 343 11.57 15.69 -45.71
N ALA A 344 11.47 14.49 -46.27
CA ALA A 344 10.97 13.33 -45.56
C ALA A 344 11.90 12.98 -44.38
N PRO A 345 11.35 12.56 -43.23
CA PRO A 345 12.16 12.06 -42.12
C PRO A 345 13.05 10.87 -42.49
N VAL A 346 14.21 10.78 -41.85
CA VAL A 346 15.20 9.70 -42.01
C VAL A 346 15.32 8.93 -40.70
N HIS A 347 15.28 7.60 -40.79
CA HIS A 347 15.56 6.69 -39.68
C HIS A 347 17.04 6.28 -39.71
N HIS A 348 17.81 6.75 -38.74
CA HIS A 348 19.23 6.45 -38.64
C HIS A 348 19.44 5.21 -37.78
N LYS A 349 19.96 4.13 -38.35
CA LYS A 349 20.42 2.96 -37.60
C LYS A 349 21.89 3.15 -37.20
N VAL A 350 22.16 3.00 -35.91
CA VAL A 350 23.43 3.33 -35.27
C VAL A 350 23.83 2.14 -34.42
N PRO A 351 24.73 1.25 -34.86
CA PRO A 351 25.10 0.10 -34.04
C PRO A 351 25.98 0.54 -32.86
N GLY A 352 25.72 -0.08 -31.71
CA GLY A 352 26.49 -0.02 -30.48
C GLY A 352 26.16 -1.20 -29.55
N ALA A 353 27.17 -1.77 -28.88
CA ALA A 353 26.96 -2.82 -27.88
C ALA A 353 26.24 -2.27 -26.64
N MET A 354 25.55 -3.10 -25.87
CA MET A 354 24.90 -2.66 -24.62
C MET A 354 25.96 -2.37 -23.55
N MET A 355 25.71 -1.36 -22.71
CA MET A 355 26.58 -1.02 -21.59
C MET A 355 26.40 -1.98 -20.43
N GLY A 356 27.44 -2.19 -19.63
CA GLY A 356 27.39 -3.03 -18.44
C GLY A 356 27.50 -4.54 -18.71
N MET A 357 27.67 -4.96 -19.97
CA MET A 357 27.88 -6.38 -20.30
C MET A 357 29.34 -6.82 -20.18
N PHE A 358 30.27 -5.97 -20.65
CA PHE A 358 31.71 -6.26 -20.64
C PHE A 358 32.50 -4.97 -20.33
N PRO A 359 33.60 -5.03 -19.57
CA PRO A 359 34.39 -3.85 -19.20
C PRO A 359 35.04 -3.17 -20.41
N ASP A 360 35.59 -3.95 -21.33
CA ASP A 360 36.46 -3.44 -22.41
C ASP A 360 35.69 -3.06 -23.69
N LEU A 361 34.47 -2.52 -23.56
CA LEU A 361 33.69 -2.05 -24.71
C LEU A 361 34.08 -0.61 -25.07
N SER A 362 34.32 -0.39 -26.37
CA SER A 362 34.55 0.94 -26.92
C SER A 362 33.37 1.38 -27.78
N TYR A 363 33.04 2.67 -27.68
CA TYR A 363 31.88 3.24 -28.36
C TYR A 363 32.32 4.23 -29.45
N LYS A 364 31.88 3.99 -30.68
CA LYS A 364 32.28 4.81 -31.82
C LYS A 364 31.51 6.13 -31.85
N GLU A 365 32.24 7.24 -31.84
CA GLU A 365 31.68 8.56 -32.13
C GLU A 365 31.42 8.71 -33.64
N ARG A 366 30.25 9.23 -33.99
CA ARG A 366 29.83 9.58 -35.34
C ARG A 366 29.41 11.04 -35.38
N GLN A 367 29.38 11.62 -36.57
CA GLN A 367 29.04 13.03 -36.77
C GLN A 367 28.10 13.21 -37.95
N LEU A 368 27.16 14.14 -37.82
CA LEU A 368 26.32 14.66 -38.89
C LEU A 368 26.29 16.20 -38.85
N THR A 369 25.95 16.83 -39.97
CA THR A 369 25.68 18.27 -40.04
C THR A 369 24.18 18.52 -40.00
N PHE A 370 23.77 19.61 -39.37
CA PHE A 370 22.37 20.01 -39.31
C PHE A 370 22.19 21.46 -39.78
N LYS A 371 20.95 21.84 -40.04
CA LYS A 371 20.57 23.22 -40.38
C LYS A 371 19.42 23.69 -39.49
N LYS A 372 19.20 25.01 -39.48
CA LYS A 372 18.00 25.60 -38.88
C LYS A 372 16.75 24.97 -39.48
N GLY A 373 15.81 24.58 -38.62
CA GLY A 373 14.58 23.88 -38.97
C GLY A 373 14.69 22.36 -38.98
N ASP A 374 15.88 21.79 -38.76
CA ASP A 374 16.03 20.35 -38.61
C ASP A 374 15.46 19.88 -37.26
N VAL A 375 14.90 18.67 -37.24
CA VAL A 375 14.32 18.05 -36.04
C VAL A 375 14.97 16.70 -35.77
N PHE A 376 15.33 16.45 -34.52
CA PHE A 376 15.89 15.19 -34.03
C PHE A 376 14.97 14.57 -32.99
N ILE A 377 14.83 13.23 -33.05
CA ILE A 377 14.11 12.44 -32.06
C ILE A 377 15.03 11.30 -31.59
N PHE A 378 15.43 11.35 -30.33
CA PHE A 378 16.12 10.26 -29.63
C PHE A 378 15.13 9.56 -28.73
N CYS A 379 15.04 8.23 -28.75
CA CYS A 379 13.99 7.52 -28.03
C CYS A 379 14.44 6.13 -27.56
N THR A 380 13.81 5.64 -26.50
CA THR A 380 13.88 4.23 -26.08
C THR A 380 12.96 3.37 -26.94
N ASP A 381 13.05 2.06 -26.78
CA ASP A 381 12.24 1.08 -27.51
C ASP A 381 10.75 1.16 -27.15
N GLY A 382 10.38 1.48 -25.91
CA GLY A 382 8.98 1.70 -25.52
C GLY A 382 8.27 2.77 -26.38
N PHE A 383 8.98 3.82 -26.79
CA PHE A 383 8.44 4.80 -27.74
C PHE A 383 8.21 4.19 -29.14
N SER A 384 9.10 3.32 -29.58
CA SER A 384 9.00 2.65 -30.88
C SER A 384 7.79 1.72 -30.93
N ASP A 385 7.47 1.07 -29.81
CA ASP A 385 6.29 0.20 -29.67
C ASP A 385 4.99 0.99 -29.70
N VAL A 386 4.93 2.11 -28.97
CA VAL A 386 3.77 3.03 -28.98
C VAL A 386 3.49 3.56 -30.39
N VAL A 387 4.53 3.87 -31.16
CA VAL A 387 4.40 4.37 -32.54
C VAL A 387 4.00 3.27 -33.54
N GLN A 388 4.29 1.99 -33.26
CA GLN A 388 3.86 0.87 -34.11
C GLN A 388 2.39 0.48 -33.87
N GLU A 389 1.94 0.45 -32.61
CA GLU A 389 0.56 0.06 -32.27
C GLU A 389 -0.49 1.11 -32.67
N ARG A 390 -0.07 2.37 -32.75
CA ARG A 390 -0.86 3.46 -33.34
C ARG A 390 0.07 4.21 -34.27
N PRO A 391 -0.10 4.19 -35.60
CA PRO A 391 0.76 4.94 -36.50
C PRO A 391 0.60 6.44 -36.20
N VAL A 392 1.43 6.97 -35.30
CA VAL A 392 1.58 8.41 -35.02
C VAL A 392 2.31 9.08 -36.19
N TRP A 393 2.80 8.27 -37.13
CA TRP A 393 3.69 8.66 -38.21
C TRP A 393 3.13 8.20 -39.56
N ASP A 394 2.32 9.04 -40.20
CA ASP A 394 1.84 8.87 -41.58
C ASP A 394 2.69 9.64 -42.61
N GLY A 395 3.73 10.34 -42.15
CA GLY A 395 4.61 11.16 -42.98
C GLY A 395 4.19 12.62 -43.11
N ASN A 396 3.10 13.05 -42.46
CA ASN A 396 2.63 14.44 -42.48
C ASN A 396 3.12 15.24 -41.26
N GLU A 397 3.89 16.31 -41.51
CA GLU A 397 4.59 17.16 -40.51
C GLU A 397 3.73 17.69 -39.36
N SER A 398 2.44 17.92 -39.64
CA SER A 398 1.54 18.58 -38.72
C SER A 398 1.30 17.75 -37.46
N ASN A 399 1.12 16.44 -37.60
CA ASN A 399 0.56 15.63 -36.51
C ASN A 399 1.56 15.28 -35.42
N LEU A 400 2.85 15.02 -35.68
CA LEU A 400 3.79 14.69 -34.59
C LEU A 400 4.04 15.91 -33.70
N ILE A 401 4.47 17.04 -34.26
CA ILE A 401 4.72 18.27 -33.48
C ILE A 401 3.42 18.84 -32.90
N GLN A 402 2.26 18.75 -33.59
CA GLN A 402 0.97 19.17 -33.02
C GLN A 402 0.40 18.20 -31.99
N LEU A 403 0.57 16.87 -32.14
CA LEU A 403 0.27 15.92 -31.07
C LEU A 403 1.12 16.31 -29.88
N PHE A 404 2.45 16.43 -29.99
CA PHE A 404 3.30 16.79 -28.86
C PHE A 404 2.99 18.15 -28.23
N ARG A 405 2.65 19.18 -29.03
CA ARG A 405 2.14 20.45 -28.52
C ARG A 405 0.79 20.30 -27.81
N ALA A 406 -0.03 19.32 -28.19
CA ALA A 406 -1.30 19.00 -27.56
C ALA A 406 -1.19 17.97 -26.40
N SER A 407 -0.08 17.24 -26.26
CA SER A 407 -0.11 15.89 -25.65
C SER A 407 0.80 15.65 -24.44
N GLN A 408 1.18 16.66 -23.65
CA GLN A 408 1.46 16.32 -22.24
C GLN A 408 0.19 15.71 -21.60
N ASN A 409 -1.00 16.18 -21.96
CA ASN A 409 -2.27 15.67 -21.41
C ASN A 409 -2.76 14.36 -22.06
N THR A 410 -2.48 14.12 -23.35
CA THR A 410 -3.02 12.95 -24.07
C THR A 410 -2.25 11.66 -23.80
N PHE A 411 -0.95 11.73 -23.52
CA PHE A 411 -0.12 10.53 -23.29
C PHE A 411 -0.14 10.02 -21.84
N HIS A 412 -0.44 10.87 -20.84
CA HIS A 412 -0.59 10.42 -19.44
C HIS A 412 -1.74 9.42 -19.21
N GLN A 413 -2.66 9.27 -20.16
CA GLN A 413 -3.76 8.30 -20.09
C GLN A 413 -3.45 6.97 -20.80
N LEU A 414 -2.27 6.83 -21.42
CA LEU A 414 -1.89 5.61 -22.12
C LEU A 414 -1.19 4.66 -21.16
N SER A 415 -1.77 3.47 -20.98
CA SER A 415 -1.04 2.33 -20.41
C SER A 415 -0.02 1.89 -21.46
N VAL A 416 1.26 2.01 -21.11
CA VAL A 416 2.38 1.53 -21.93
C VAL A 416 2.83 0.17 -21.39
N LYS A 417 3.31 -0.71 -22.27
CA LYS A 417 3.82 -2.03 -21.90
C LYS A 417 5.23 -1.98 -21.31
N ASP A 418 5.98 -0.95 -21.70
CA ASP A 418 7.34 -0.70 -21.27
C ASP A 418 7.58 0.80 -21.07
N ASP A 419 8.63 1.14 -20.34
CA ASP A 419 9.02 2.51 -20.10
C ASP A 419 9.24 3.25 -21.43
N THR A 420 8.68 4.46 -21.53
CA THR A 420 8.65 5.19 -22.80
C THR A 420 9.25 6.57 -22.61
N THR A 421 10.41 6.77 -23.23
CA THR A 421 11.13 8.04 -23.21
C THR A 421 11.50 8.51 -24.61
N ALA A 422 11.28 9.79 -24.89
CA ALA A 422 11.72 10.42 -26.12
C ALA A 422 12.14 11.88 -25.92
N LEU A 423 13.16 12.30 -26.65
CA LEU A 423 13.73 13.65 -26.67
C LEU A 423 13.57 14.24 -28.06
N PHE A 424 12.88 15.37 -28.13
CA PHE A 424 12.58 16.10 -29.35
C PHE A 424 13.37 17.39 -29.38
N ILE A 425 14.16 17.59 -30.43
CA ILE A 425 15.06 18.74 -30.55
C ILE A 425 14.87 19.37 -31.92
N GLU A 426 14.32 20.59 -31.95
CA GLU A 426 14.18 21.40 -33.16
C GLU A 426 15.27 22.47 -33.17
N ILE A 427 16.07 22.53 -34.23
CA ILE A 427 17.16 23.51 -34.40
C ILE A 427 16.58 24.85 -34.87
N ARG A 428 16.98 25.96 -34.22
CA ARG A 428 16.44 27.30 -34.45
C ARG A 428 17.40 28.31 -35.05
#